data_AF-A0A257T6A2-F1
#
_entry.id   AF-A0A257T6A2-F1
#
_cell.length_a   1.000
_cell.length_b   1.000
_cell.length_c   1.000
_cell.angle_alpha   90.00
_cell.angle_beta   90.00
_cell.angle_gamma   90.00
#
_symmetry.space_group_name_H-M   'P 1'
#
loop_
_entity.id
_entity.type
_entity.pdbx_description
1 polymer ?
#
loop_
_entity_poly.entity_id
_entity_poly.type
_entity_poly.pdbx_seq_one_letter_code
_entity_poly.pdbx_strand_id
1 'polypeptide(L)'
;CPTCKLLEHTVLNTSDTKEFLERNGIVPMVADMTSNPEEETAFRDKLGSKSIPLLAIFPAGRPNEPIVLKDAYTQGMLFEKLKEAGPSKGPAQLADLTAAGRP
;
A
#
# COMPACT_ATOMS: atom_id res chain seq x y z
N CYS A 1 15.28 0.98 10.41
CA CYS A 1 15.17 -0.39 9.85
C CYS A 1 15.96 -0.47 8.53
N PRO A 2 17.08 -1.23 8.47
CA PRO A 2 17.92 -1.33 7.27
C PRO A 2 17.18 -1.94 6.07
N THR A 3 16.38 -2.99 6.29
CA THR A 3 15.58 -3.63 5.23
C THR A 3 14.58 -2.67 4.60
N CYS A 4 13.96 -1.81 5.42
CA CYS A 4 13.00 -0.81 4.96
C CYS A 4 13.68 0.18 3.99
N LYS A 5 14.87 0.68 4.35
CA LYS A 5 15.66 1.55 3.47
C LYS A 5 16.09 0.85 2.18
N LEU A 6 16.50 -0.41 2.27
CA LEU A 6 16.85 -1.19 1.09
C LEU A 6 15.68 -1.29 0.11
N LEU A 7 14.48 -1.64 0.60
CA LEU A 7 13.28 -1.74 -0.23
C LEU A 7 12.82 -0.39 -0.77
N GLU A 8 12.91 0.68 0.04
CA GLU A 8 12.67 2.04 -0.42
C GLU A 8 13.52 2.37 -1.65
N HIS A 9 14.82 2.08 -1.62
CA HIS A 9 15.74 2.43 -2.70
C HIS A 9 15.68 1.49 -3.92
N THR A 10 15.40 0.21 -3.70
CA THR A 10 15.52 -0.81 -4.76
C THR A 10 14.18 -1.25 -5.35
N VAL A 11 13.07 -0.96 -4.67
CA VAL A 11 11.73 -1.43 -5.08
C VAL A 11 10.74 -0.27 -5.18
N LEU A 12 10.64 0.58 -4.17
CA LEU A 12 9.58 1.60 -4.09
C LEU A 12 9.93 2.87 -4.87
N ASN A 13 11.13 3.43 -4.66
CA ASN A 13 11.57 4.70 -5.25
C ASN A 13 12.38 4.49 -6.54
N THR A 14 11.88 3.65 -7.44
CA THR A 14 12.47 3.43 -8.77
C THR A 14 11.68 4.17 -9.84
N SER A 15 12.30 4.43 -10.99
CA SER A 15 11.63 5.04 -12.15
C SER A 15 10.42 4.22 -12.60
N ASP A 16 10.59 2.90 -12.66
CA ASP A 16 9.56 2.01 -13.19
C ASP A 16 8.36 1.93 -12.25
N THR A 17 8.60 1.93 -10.93
CA THR A 17 7.52 1.98 -9.95
C THR A 17 6.77 3.30 -10.06
N LYS A 18 7.48 4.43 -10.17
CA LYS A 18 6.85 5.73 -10.39
C LYS A 18 5.97 5.74 -11.65
N GLU A 19 6.51 5.31 -12.79
CA GLU A 19 5.77 5.29 -14.06
C GLU A 19 4.53 4.38 -13.97
N PHE A 20 4.66 3.22 -13.34
CA PHE A 20 3.53 2.30 -13.14
C PHE A 20 2.42 2.96 -12.31
N LEU A 21 2.76 3.61 -11.20
CA LEU A 21 1.78 4.27 -10.33
C LEU A 21 1.06 5.39 -11.07
N GLU A 22 1.81 6.26 -11.77
CA GLU A 22 1.26 7.38 -12.54
C GLU A 22 0.30 6.89 -13.64
N ARG A 23 0.71 5.88 -14.41
CA ARG A 23 -0.11 5.30 -15.49
C ARG A 23 -1.41 4.69 -14.98
N ASN A 24 -1.42 4.16 -13.76
CA ASN A 24 -2.57 3.50 -13.16
C ASN A 24 -3.34 4.39 -12.17
N GLY A 25 -2.95 5.67 -12.03
CA GLY A 25 -3.55 6.61 -11.09
C GLY A 25 -3.41 6.18 -9.61
N ILE A 26 -2.41 5.38 -9.28
CA ILE A 26 -2.20 4.86 -7.93
C ILE A 26 -1.53 5.93 -7.07
N VAL A 27 -2.10 6.17 -5.89
CA VAL A 27 -1.62 7.19 -4.96
C VAL A 27 -0.73 6.52 -3.90
N PRO A 28 0.59 6.76 -3.91
CA PRO A 28 1.47 6.27 -2.86
C PRO A 28 1.26 7.06 -1.57
N MET A 29 1.30 6.38 -0.43
CA MET A 29 1.22 6.99 0.91
C MET A 29 2.34 6.42 1.79
N VAL A 30 2.93 7.28 2.61
CA VAL A 30 3.92 6.90 3.62
C VAL A 30 3.28 7.08 4.98
N ALA A 31 3.16 5.98 5.73
CA ALA A 31 2.75 6.02 7.12
C ALA A 31 4.00 6.11 8.01
N ASP A 32 4.27 7.28 8.59
CA ASP A 32 5.26 7.43 9.65
C ASP A 32 4.63 6.98 10.97
N MET A 33 5.01 5.78 11.41
CA MET A 33 4.45 5.16 12.61
C MET A 33 5.32 5.38 13.85
N THR A 34 6.44 6.11 13.70
CA THR A 34 7.49 6.23 14.74
C THR A 34 7.07 7.05 15.97
N SER A 35 5.96 7.80 15.88
CA SER A 35 5.54 8.77 16.90
C SER A 35 4.34 8.34 17.75
N ASN A 36 3.58 7.32 17.34
CA ASN A 36 2.41 6.83 18.08
C ASN A 36 2.34 5.28 18.10
N PRO A 37 2.94 4.63 19.10
CA PRO A 37 3.11 3.18 19.12
C PRO A 37 1.79 2.39 19.29
N GLU A 38 0.76 2.98 19.92
CA GLU A 38 -0.53 2.29 20.11
C GLU A 38 -1.33 2.22 18.81
N GLU A 39 -1.44 3.33 18.07
CA GLU A 39 -2.09 3.38 16.77
C GLU A 39 -1.30 2.57 15.72
N GLU A 40 0.03 2.61 15.79
CA GLU A 40 0.90 1.78 14.95
C GLU A 40 0.55 0.29 15.11
N THR A 41 0.54 -0.18 16.35
CA THR A 41 0.35 -1.61 16.65
C THR A 41 -1.03 -2.05 16.18
N ALA A 42 -2.07 -1.27 16.48
CA ALA A 42 -3.43 -1.58 16.05
C ALA A 42 -3.58 -1.66 14.52
N PHE A 43 -2.93 -0.76 13.78
CA PHE A 43 -2.98 -0.77 12.32
C PHE A 43 -2.21 -1.95 11.71
N ARG A 44 -1.04 -2.27 12.26
CA ARG A 44 -0.23 -3.41 11.82
C ARG A 44 -0.92 -4.74 12.13
N ASP A 45 -1.57 -4.85 13.29
CA ASP A 45 -2.39 -6.01 13.66
C ASP A 45 -3.59 -6.19 12.72
N LYS A 46 -4.27 -5.10 12.33
CA LYS A 46 -5.35 -5.14 11.32
C LYS A 46 -4.86 -5.63 9.95
N LEU A 47 -3.62 -5.33 9.58
CA LEU A 47 -2.97 -5.84 8.37
C LEU A 47 -2.30 -7.22 8.58
N GLY A 48 -2.45 -7.80 9.76
CA GLY A 48 -1.92 -9.09 10.16
C GLY A 48 -0.39 -9.14 10.22
N SER A 49 0.30 -8.02 10.41
CA SER A 49 1.77 -7.95 10.49
C SER A 49 2.24 -7.56 11.88
N LYS A 50 3.31 -8.21 12.35
CA LYS A 50 4.03 -7.86 13.59
C LYS A 50 5.45 -7.35 13.34
N SER A 51 5.87 -7.24 12.07
CA SER A 51 7.16 -6.69 11.64
C SER A 51 7.02 -5.51 10.67
N ILE A 52 8.10 -4.73 10.55
CA ILE A 52 8.37 -3.82 9.42
C ILE A 52 9.52 -4.41 8.61
N PRO A 53 9.61 -4.15 7.29
CA PRO A 53 8.73 -3.30 6.47
C PRO A 53 7.38 -3.95 6.15
N LEU A 54 6.35 -3.10 6.02
CA LEU A 54 4.98 -3.47 5.70
C LEU A 54 4.48 -2.58 4.55
N LEU A 55 3.94 -3.20 3.50
CA LEU A 55 3.29 -2.51 2.40
C LEU A 55 1.87 -3.06 2.25
N ALA A 56 0.88 -2.16 2.21
CA ALA A 56 -0.51 -2.50 1.96
C ALA A 56 -0.99 -1.79 0.69
N ILE A 57 -1.56 -2.56 -0.22
CA ILE A 57 -2.19 -2.07 -1.45
C ILE A 57 -3.70 -2.18 -1.24
N PHE A 58 -4.40 -1.06 -1.39
CA PHE A 58 -5.85 -0.97 -1.20
C PHE A 58 -6.53 -0.85 -2.58
N PRO A 59 -7.12 -1.94 -3.12
CA PRO A 59 -7.72 -1.89 -4.45
C PRO A 59 -9.03 -1.08 -4.42
N ALA A 60 -9.29 -0.29 -5.46
CA ALA A 60 -10.44 0.62 -5.51
C ALA A 60 -11.81 -0.09 -5.43
N GLY A 61 -11.91 -1.37 -5.80
CA GLY A 61 -13.16 -2.14 -5.68
C GLY A 61 -13.33 -2.89 -4.36
N ARG A 62 -12.28 -3.01 -3.55
CA ARG A 62 -12.25 -3.83 -2.34
C ARG A 62 -11.31 -3.22 -1.29
N PRO A 63 -11.57 -1.97 -0.83
CA PRO A 63 -10.68 -1.26 0.10
C PRO A 63 -10.57 -1.96 1.46
N ASN A 64 -11.53 -2.81 1.84
CA ASN A 64 -11.50 -3.59 3.08
C ASN A 64 -10.71 -4.91 2.95
N GLU A 65 -10.20 -5.23 1.75
CA GLU A 65 -9.40 -6.42 1.47
C GLU A 65 -8.01 -6.01 0.94
N PRO A 66 -7.15 -5.41 1.78
CA PRO A 66 -5.84 -4.97 1.34
C PRO A 66 -4.94 -6.16 0.98
N ILE A 67 -4.18 -6.00 -0.10
CA ILE A 67 -3.11 -6.93 -0.45
C ILE A 67 -1.86 -6.51 0.32
N VAL A 68 -1.35 -7.40 1.15
CA VAL A 68 -0.25 -7.09 2.07
C VAL A 68 1.04 -7.79 1.64
N LEU A 69 2.12 -7.02 1.52
CA LEU A 69 3.49 -7.49 1.38
C LEU A 69 4.24 -7.22 2.69
N LYS A 70 4.89 -8.27 3.21
CA LYS A 70 5.60 -8.25 4.50
C LYS A 70 7.06 -8.61 4.28
N ASP A 71 7.91 -8.15 5.20
CA ASP A 71 9.34 -8.44 5.23
C ASP A 71 10.03 -8.04 3.90
N ALA A 72 10.88 -8.89 3.32
CA ALA A 72 11.56 -8.59 2.06
C ALA A 72 10.70 -8.98 0.85
N TYR A 73 10.59 -8.08 -0.13
CA TYR A 73 9.93 -8.33 -1.41
C TYR A 73 10.74 -7.72 -2.54
N THR A 74 10.51 -8.21 -3.77
CA THR A 74 11.16 -7.69 -4.97
C THR A 74 10.23 -6.77 -5.76
N GLN A 75 10.80 -6.02 -6.70
CA GLN A 75 10.02 -5.18 -7.61
C GLN A 75 9.07 -6.01 -8.49
N GLY A 76 9.46 -7.22 -8.89
CA GLY A 76 8.57 -8.14 -9.58
C GLY A 76 7.35 -8.51 -8.73
N MET A 77 7.55 -8.85 -7.46
CA MET A 77 6.44 -9.15 -6.54
C MET A 77 5.51 -7.94 -6.34
N LEU A 78 6.08 -6.74 -6.22
CA LEU A 78 5.30 -5.51 -6.15
C LEU A 78 4.40 -5.36 -7.38
N PHE A 79 4.95 -5.51 -8.58
CA PHE A 79 4.18 -5.35 -9.82
C PHE A 79 3.11 -6.43 -10.00
N GLU A 80 3.38 -7.68 -9.63
CA GLU A 80 2.35 -8.71 -9.64
C GLU A 80 1.17 -8.34 -8.73
N LYS A 81 1.45 -7.81 -7.53
CA LYS A 81 0.39 -7.38 -6.60
C LYS A 81 -0.34 -6.11 -7.05
N LEU A 82 0.36 -5.15 -7.66
CA LEU A 82 -0.29 -3.97 -8.22
C LEU A 82 -1.17 -4.31 -9.43
N LYS A 83 -0.76 -5.26 -10.28
CA LYS A 83 -1.62 -5.78 -11.36
C LYS A 83 -2.85 -6.49 -10.81
N GLU A 84 -2.70 -7.27 -9.74
CA GLU A 84 -3.82 -7.94 -9.05
C GLU A 84 -4.82 -6.93 -8.43
N ALA A 85 -4.31 -5.79 -7.93
CA ALA A 85 -5.14 -4.71 -7.41
C ALA A 85 -5.88 -3.95 -8.53
N GLY A 86 -5.24 -3.82 -9.70
CA GLY A 86 -5.74 -3.04 -10.82
C GLY A 86 -5.57 -1.53 -10.64
N PRO A 87 -6.03 -0.73 -11.61
CA PRO A 87 -5.89 0.73 -11.58
C PRO A 87 -6.78 1.35 -10.50
N SER A 88 -6.40 2.54 -10.05
CA SER A 88 -7.28 3.35 -9.20
C SER A 88 -8.51 3.79 -9.97
N LYS A 89 -9.65 3.81 -9.27
CA LYS A 89 -10.83 4.52 -9.73
C LYS A 89 -10.65 5.99 -9.33
N GLY A 90 -10.79 6.90 -10.30
CA GLY A 90 -10.56 8.33 -10.08
C GLY A 90 -11.43 8.93 -8.96
N PRO A 91 -11.17 10.18 -8.55
CA PRO A 91 -11.79 10.83 -7.37
C PRO A 91 -13.33 10.84 -7.40
N ALA A 92 -13.94 10.82 -8.59
CA ALA A 92 -15.40 10.72 -8.74
C ALA A 92 -15.99 9.43 -8.15
N GLN A 93 -15.24 8.32 -8.15
CA GLN A 93 -15.70 7.01 -7.66
C GLN A 93 -15.24 6.70 -6.22
N LEU A 94 -14.20 7.39 -5.72
CA LEU A 94 -13.87 7.38 -4.28
C LEU A 94 -15.00 8.01 -3.45
N ALA A 95 -15.68 9.02 -4.00
CA ALA A 95 -16.87 9.61 -3.39
C ALA A 95 -18.01 8.58 -3.21
N ASP A 96 -18.21 7.68 -4.19
CA ASP A 96 -19.23 6.63 -4.11
C ASP A 96 -18.89 5.55 -3.06
N LEU A 97 -17.60 5.19 -2.92
CA LEU A 97 -17.14 4.22 -1.91
C LEU A 97 -17.28 4.76 -0.47
N THR A 98 -17.08 6.06 -0.28
CA THR A 98 -17.29 6.72 1.03
C THR A 98 -18.78 6.89 1.38
N ALA A 99 -19.67 6.90 0.37
CA ALA A 99 -21.12 6.88 0.57
C ALA A 99 -21.66 5.46 0.88
N ALA A 100 -21.08 4.41 0.30
CA ALA A 100 -21.51 3.02 0.48
C ALA A 100 -21.02 2.35 1.79
N GLY A 101 -20.10 2.97 2.52
CA GLY A 101 -19.41 2.36 3.67
C GLY A 101 -19.78 2.88 5.06
N ARG A 102 -20.88 3.64 5.22
CA ARG A 102 -21.29 4.19 6.52
C ARG A 102 -22.49 3.40 7.07
N PRO A 103 -22.38 2.69 8.22
CA PRO A 103 -23.55 2.17 8.91
C PRO A 103 -24.42 3.29 9.48
#